data_AF-A0A258BLR6-F1
#
_entry.id   AF-A0A258BLR6-F1
#
_cell.length_a   1.000
_cell.length_b   1.000
_cell.length_c   1.000
_cell.angle_alpha   90.00
_cell.angle_beta   90.00
_cell.angle_gamma   90.00
#
_symmetry.space_group_name_H-M   'P 1'
#
loop_
_entity.id
_entity.type
_entity.pdbx_description
1 polymer ?
#
loop_
_entity_poly.entity_id
_entity_poly.type
_entity_poly.pdbx_seq_one_letter_code
_entity_poly.pdbx_strand_id
1 'polypeptide(L)'
;MKRSPEDVTIQPRDIRFNVEPARSGYWMDGDPVATAIMNTLSLTFPDGERLFIDAVRAYKDQLDGKLAQDVKDFIAQEAIHSREHHLL
;
A
#
# COMPACT_ATOMS: atom_id res chain seq x y z
N MET A 1 -17.42 -0.07 20.55
CA MET A 1 -16.36 0.72 19.86
C MET A 1 -15.24 -0.25 19.50
N LYS A 2 -14.89 -0.43 18.22
CA LYS A 2 -13.79 -1.32 17.84
C LYS A 2 -12.46 -0.62 18.17
N ARG A 3 -11.58 -1.29 18.90
CA ARG A 3 -10.20 -0.83 19.18
C ARG A 3 -9.23 -1.74 18.45
N SER A 4 -8.11 -1.18 17.99
CA SER A 4 -6.98 -1.95 17.49
C SER A 4 -6.43 -2.85 18.62
N PRO A 5 -6.09 -4.12 18.36
CA PRO A 5 -5.37 -4.95 19.32
C PRO A 5 -4.03 -4.31 19.71
N GLU A 6 -3.61 -4.48 20.97
CA GLU A 6 -2.40 -3.83 21.48
C GLU A 6 -1.11 -4.41 20.88
N ASP A 7 -1.14 -5.66 20.45
CA ASP A 7 -0.04 -6.41 19.88
C ASP A 7 0.14 -6.19 18.36
N VAL A 8 -0.78 -5.47 17.72
CA VAL A 8 -0.63 -5.11 16.31
C VAL A 8 0.36 -3.95 16.18
N THR A 9 1.48 -4.25 15.54
CA THR A 9 2.55 -3.28 15.25
C THR A 9 2.70 -3.12 13.75
N ILE A 10 2.75 -1.88 13.26
CA ILE A 10 3.04 -1.60 11.87
C ILE A 10 4.56 -1.53 11.72
N GLN A 11 5.12 -2.48 10.96
CA GLN A 11 6.55 -2.48 10.65
C GLN A 11 6.74 -2.15 9.16
N PRO A 12 7.35 -0.99 8.83
CA PRO A 12 7.71 -0.68 7.46
C PRO A 12 8.70 -1.73 6.90
N ARG A 13 8.42 -2.25 5.70
CA ARG A 13 9.23 -3.28 5.04
C ARG A 13 9.63 -2.84 3.64
N ASP A 14 10.93 -2.63 3.43
CA ASP A 14 11.48 -2.31 2.11
C ASP A 14 11.65 -3.56 1.24
N ILE A 15 10.52 -4.12 0.79
CA ILE A 15 10.50 -5.24 -0.16
C ILE A 15 10.67 -4.68 -1.58
N ARG A 16 11.48 -5.35 -2.39
CA ARG A 16 11.63 -5.09 -3.82
C ARG A 16 11.04 -6.26 -4.58
N PHE A 17 9.96 -6.04 -5.31
CA PHE A 17 9.29 -7.10 -6.04
C PHE A 17 9.96 -7.33 -7.40
N ASN A 18 10.23 -8.59 -7.73
CA ASN A 18 10.59 -8.96 -9.09
C ASN A 18 9.31 -9.22 -9.89
N VAL A 19 8.89 -8.22 -10.65
CA VAL A 19 7.65 -8.24 -11.46
C VAL A 19 7.89 -8.62 -12.92
N GLU A 20 9.14 -8.86 -13.31
CA GLU A 20 9.49 -9.25 -14.68
C GLU A 20 8.72 -10.46 -15.21
N PRO A 21 8.46 -11.53 -14.43
CA PRO A 21 7.67 -12.65 -14.91
C PRO A 21 6.23 -12.26 -15.33
N ALA A 22 5.66 -11.22 -14.72
CA ALA A 22 4.31 -10.76 -15.02
C ALA A 22 4.22 -9.97 -16.35
N ARG A 23 5.37 -9.58 -16.95
CA ARG A 23 5.41 -8.89 -18.26
C ARG A 23 5.11 -9.82 -19.44
N SER A 24 5.13 -11.14 -19.24
CA SER A 24 4.93 -12.13 -20.31
C SER A 24 3.62 -12.88 -20.15
N GLY A 25 2.65 -12.58 -21.02
CA GLY A 25 1.36 -13.28 -21.06
C GLY A 25 0.38 -12.82 -19.98
N TYR A 26 -0.63 -13.66 -19.72
CA TYR A 26 -1.65 -13.41 -18.71
C TYR A 26 -1.19 -13.99 -17.37
N TRP A 27 -0.65 -13.12 -16.51
CA TRP A 27 0.03 -13.54 -15.28
C TRP A 27 -0.92 -14.13 -14.22
N MET A 28 -2.23 -13.90 -14.35
CA MET A 28 -3.25 -14.54 -13.54
C MET A 28 -3.62 -15.91 -14.12
N ASP A 29 -2.76 -16.91 -13.93
CA ASP A 29 -3.00 -18.31 -14.34
C ASP A 29 -3.38 -18.48 -15.83
N GLY A 30 -2.86 -17.61 -16.71
CA GLY A 30 -3.19 -17.62 -18.13
C GLY A 30 -4.54 -16.97 -18.48
N ASP A 31 -5.30 -16.45 -17.52
CA ASP A 31 -6.61 -15.84 -17.74
C ASP A 31 -6.50 -14.34 -18.13
N PRO A 32 -6.96 -13.96 -19.34
CA PRO A 32 -6.90 -12.59 -19.83
C PRO A 32 -7.81 -11.62 -19.06
N VAL A 33 -8.99 -12.06 -18.65
CA VAL A 33 -9.98 -11.23 -17.96
C VAL A 33 -9.52 -10.96 -16.53
N ALA A 34 -9.09 -12.01 -15.81
CA ALA A 34 -8.56 -11.85 -14.45
C ALA A 34 -7.32 -10.95 -14.45
N THR A 35 -6.41 -11.15 -15.42
CA THR A 35 -5.23 -10.29 -15.60
C THR A 35 -5.64 -8.83 -15.82
N ALA A 36 -6.58 -8.56 -16.73
CA ALA A 36 -7.03 -7.21 -17.02
C ALA A 36 -7.69 -6.52 -15.81
N ILE A 37 -8.51 -7.25 -15.04
CA ILE A 37 -9.13 -6.73 -13.83
C ILE A 37 -8.07 -6.35 -12.79
N MET A 38 -7.11 -7.24 -12.52
CA MET A 38 -6.07 -6.99 -11.54
C MET A 38 -5.14 -5.84 -11.97
N ASN A 39 -4.77 -5.77 -13.25
CA ASN A 39 -4.01 -4.65 -13.80
C ASN A 39 -4.77 -3.32 -13.62
N THR A 40 -6.06 -3.31 -13.96
CA THR A 40 -6.90 -2.10 -13.84
C THR A 40 -7.01 -1.66 -12.38
N LEU A 41 -7.16 -2.60 -11.45
CA LEU A 41 -7.15 -2.30 -10.02
C LEU A 41 -5.81 -1.68 -9.61
N SER A 42 -4.69 -2.30 -9.98
CA SER A 42 -3.34 -1.80 -9.65
C SER A 42 -3.06 -0.40 -10.22
N LEU A 43 -3.61 -0.05 -11.39
CA LEU A 43 -3.46 1.30 -11.96
C LEU A 43 -4.05 2.41 -11.07
N THR A 44 -5.00 2.08 -10.19
CA THR A 44 -5.60 3.07 -9.28
C THR A 44 -4.84 3.24 -7.97
N PHE A 45 -3.91 2.33 -7.66
CA PHE A 45 -3.20 2.33 -6.38
C PHE A 45 -2.27 3.53 -6.18
N PRO A 46 -1.48 4.02 -7.16
CA PRO A 46 -0.62 5.18 -6.94
C PRO A 46 -1.39 6.42 -6.43
N ASP A 47 -2.55 6.70 -7.00
CA ASP A 47 -3.40 7.81 -6.56
C ASP A 47 -4.10 7.51 -5.23
N GLY A 48 -4.54 6.26 -5.04
CA GLY A 48 -5.18 5.80 -3.81
C GLY A 48 -4.24 5.84 -2.58
N GLU A 49 -2.99 5.43 -2.74
CA GLU A 49 -1.98 5.45 -1.68
C GLU A 49 -1.61 6.87 -1.31
N ARG A 50 -1.47 7.76 -2.30
CA ARG A 50 -1.31 9.20 -2.04
C ARG A 50 -2.49 9.74 -1.25
N LEU A 51 -3.72 9.39 -1.63
CA LEU A 51 -4.93 9.77 -0.91
C LEU A 51 -4.88 9.27 0.54
N PHE A 52 -4.48 8.01 0.79
CA PHE A 52 -4.37 7.46 2.15
C PHE A 52 -3.34 8.20 2.99
N ILE A 53 -2.14 8.44 2.43
CA ILE A 53 -1.08 9.20 3.09
C ILE A 53 -1.55 10.61 3.44
N ASP A 54 -2.13 11.33 2.48
CA ASP A 54 -2.58 12.71 2.68
C ASP A 54 -3.73 12.79 3.70
N ALA A 55 -4.65 11.82 3.67
CA ALA A 55 -5.76 11.74 4.62
C ALA A 55 -5.28 11.62 6.07
N VAL A 56 -4.33 10.72 6.37
CA VAL A 56 -3.83 10.57 7.75
C VAL A 56 -2.85 11.68 8.15
N ARG A 57 -2.05 12.17 7.20
CA ARG A 57 -1.10 13.26 7.42
C ARG A 57 -1.79 14.56 7.83
N ALA A 58 -3.00 14.82 7.31
CA ALA A 58 -3.79 16.00 7.67
C ALA A 58 -4.13 16.10 9.17
N TYR A 59 -4.10 14.98 9.89
CA TYR A 59 -4.43 14.93 11.32
C TYR A 59 -3.21 14.72 12.22
N LYS A 60 -1.99 14.63 11.68
CA LYS A 60 -0.78 14.23 12.43
C LYS A 60 -0.56 15.02 13.73
N ASP A 61 -0.91 16.30 13.73
CA ASP A 61 -0.69 17.22 14.86
C ASP A 61 -1.77 17.09 15.95
N GLN A 62 -2.82 16.29 15.69
CA GLN A 62 -3.92 15.97 16.61
C GLN A 62 -3.79 14.56 17.21
N LEU A 63 -2.77 13.80 16.80
CA LEU A 63 -2.57 12.42 17.23
C LEU A 63 -1.59 12.33 18.38
N ASP A 64 -1.81 11.35 19.25
CA ASP A 64 -0.92 11.03 20.37
C ASP A 64 -0.74 9.51 20.55
N GLY A 65 0.19 9.17 21.46
CA GLY A 65 0.44 7.80 21.88
C GLY A 65 0.68 6.81 20.74
N LYS A 66 0.07 5.62 20.86
CA LYS A 66 0.19 4.53 19.87
C LYS A 66 -0.32 4.94 18.49
N LEU A 67 -1.39 5.73 18.41
CA LEU A 67 -1.98 6.10 17.13
C LEU A 67 -1.06 7.03 16.32
N ALA A 68 -0.38 7.97 16.98
CA ALA A 68 0.61 8.81 16.32
C ALA A 68 1.78 7.99 15.73
N GLN A 69 2.24 6.99 16.48
CA GLN A 69 3.31 6.09 16.01
C GLN A 69 2.82 5.20 14.86
N ASP A 70 1.63 4.60 14.98
CA ASP A 70 1.03 3.78 13.93
C ASP A 70 0.83 4.57 12.63
N VAL A 71 0.37 5.83 12.70
CA VAL A 71 0.23 6.69 11.51
C VAL A 71 1.58 7.02 10.88
N LYS A 72 2.62 7.26 11.68
CA LYS A 72 3.97 7.49 11.17
C LYS A 72 4.50 6.25 10.43
N ASP A 73 4.34 5.07 11.02
CA ASP A 73 4.79 3.81 10.43
C ASP A 73 3.96 3.42 9.20
N PHE A 74 2.66 3.70 9.21
CA PHE A 74 1.79 3.56 8.05
C PHE A 74 2.24 4.44 6.89
N ILE A 75 2.49 5.74 7.12
CA ILE A 75 2.99 6.65 6.06
C ILE A 75 4.31 6.13 5.49
N ALA A 76 5.22 5.63 6.33
CA ALA A 76 6.48 5.06 5.88
C ALA A 76 6.27 3.80 5.03
N GLN A 77 5.39 2.90 5.46
CA GLN A 77 5.04 1.69 4.71
C GLN A 77 4.39 2.02 3.36
N GLU A 78 3.43 2.93 3.32
CA GLU A 78 2.75 3.32 2.08
C GLU A 78 3.70 4.03 1.12
N ALA A 79 4.60 4.88 1.60
CA ALA A 79 5.60 5.51 0.72
C ALA A 79 6.54 4.47 0.07
N ILE A 80 6.92 3.43 0.80
CA ILE A 80 7.69 2.29 0.26
C ILE A 80 6.84 1.49 -0.73
N HIS A 81 5.57 1.24 -0.41
CA HIS A 81 4.65 0.49 -1.25
C HIS A 81 4.39 1.21 -2.58
N SER A 82 4.13 2.52 -2.55
CA SER A 82 3.92 3.34 -3.73
C SER A 82 5.06 3.33 -4.72
N ARG A 83 6.29 3.18 -4.24
CA ARG A 83 7.45 3.03 -5.12
C ARG A 83 7.31 1.78 -6.02
N GLU A 84 6.84 0.67 -5.47
CA GLU A 84 6.70 -0.58 -6.25
C GLU A 84 5.60 -0.46 -7.31
N HIS A 85 4.54 0.30 -7.03
CA HIS A 85 3.50 0.60 -8.03
C HIS A 85 3.91 1.61 -9.10
N HIS A 86 4.85 2.52 -8.82
CA HIS A 86 5.40 3.43 -9.84
C HIS A 86 6.43 2.78 -10.76
N LEU A 87 7.01 1.65 -10.37
CA LEU A 87 8.01 0.91 -11.16
C LEU A 87 7.39 -0.08 -12.17
N LEU A 88 6.09 -0.34 -12.04
CA LEU A 88 5.28 -1.18 -12.93
C LEU A 88 4.85 -0.39 -14.19
#